data_AF-A0A6C2YW03-F1
#
_entry.id   AF-A0A6C2YW03-F1
#
_cell.length_a   1.000
_cell.length_b   1.000
_cell.length_c   1.000
_cell.angle_alpha   90.00
_cell.angle_beta   90.00
_cell.angle_gamma   90.00
#
_symmetry.space_group_name_H-M   'P 1'
#
loop_
_entity.id
_entity.type
_entity.pdbx_description
1 polymer ?
#
loop_
_entity_poly.entity_id
_entity_poly.type
_entity_poly.pdbx_seq_one_letter_code
_entity_poly.pdbx_strand_id
1 'polypeptide(L)'
;MKPSPFEIDVLHAILDPQREKYPLLHAQIPYLIVSKRELTGVGGYTYFRFDPASEPPEPESSIDLVLTANKMAEMDSPPSGLGFALDVTEGKINFLEFVTYGEEQWDGNVDRYQLVDI
;
A
#
# COMPACT_ATOMS: atom_id res chain seq x y z
N MET A 1 -14.73 0.37 2.69
CA MET A 1 -14.47 1.70 2.10
C MET A 1 -13.60 1.51 0.87
N LYS A 2 -13.64 2.37 -0.15
CA LYS A 2 -12.66 2.25 -1.24
C LYS A 2 -11.27 2.71 -0.76
N PRO A 3 -10.17 2.18 -1.33
CA PRO A 3 -8.85 2.76 -1.14
C PRO A 3 -8.83 4.24 -1.56
N SER A 4 -8.03 5.05 -0.88
CA SER A 4 -7.80 6.45 -1.24
C SER A 4 -6.93 6.53 -2.52
N PRO A 5 -6.93 7.66 -3.24
CA PRO A 5 -6.01 7.86 -4.37
C PRO A 5 -4.54 7.63 -3.99
N PHE A 6 -4.13 8.11 -2.80
CA PHE A 6 -2.78 7.88 -2.27
C PHE A 6 -2.44 6.40 -2.12
N GLU A 7 -3.34 5.61 -1.53
CA GLU A 7 -3.13 4.16 -1.37
C GLU A 7 -3.03 3.44 -2.72
N ILE A 8 -3.85 3.84 -3.70
CA ILE A 8 -3.81 3.28 -5.06
C ILE A 8 -2.49 3.63 -5.74
N ASP A 9 -2.03 4.88 -5.66
CA ASP A 9 -0.76 5.29 -6.25
C ASP A 9 0.43 4.56 -5.64
N VAL A 10 0.41 4.33 -4.33
CA VAL A 10 1.44 3.56 -3.63
C VAL A 10 1.40 2.08 -4.03
N LEU A 11 0.22 1.47 -4.16
CA LEU A 11 0.10 0.09 -4.67
C LEU A 11 0.70 -0.03 -6.07
N HIS A 12 0.42 0.93 -6.97
CA HIS A 12 1.01 0.95 -8.30
C HIS A 12 2.52 1.17 -8.28
N ALA A 13 3.02 2.07 -7.44
CA ALA A 13 4.46 2.30 -7.29
C ALA A 13 5.23 1.04 -6.89
N ILE A 14 4.62 0.17 -6.07
CA ILE A 14 5.20 -1.11 -5.65
C ILE A 14 5.02 -2.19 -6.73
N LEU A 15 3.82 -2.30 -7.32
CA LEU A 15 3.45 -3.45 -8.15
C LEU A 15 3.74 -3.29 -9.65
N ASP A 16 3.74 -2.07 -10.19
CA ASP A 16 3.99 -1.84 -11.61
C ASP A 16 5.37 -2.34 -12.06
N PRO A 17 6.48 -2.10 -11.32
CA PRO A 17 7.79 -2.64 -11.67
C PRO A 17 7.86 -4.17 -11.59
N GLN A 18 6.95 -4.80 -10.84
CA GLN A 18 6.91 -6.24 -10.62
C GLN A 18 5.81 -6.93 -11.43
N ARG A 19 5.13 -6.21 -12.34
CA ARG A 19 3.92 -6.69 -13.00
C ARG A 19 4.11 -7.95 -13.83
N GLU A 20 5.29 -8.15 -14.42
CA GLU A 20 5.61 -9.37 -15.16
C GLU A 20 5.77 -10.58 -14.22
N LYS A 21 6.32 -10.35 -13.03
CA LYS A 21 6.56 -11.40 -12.02
C LYS A 21 5.31 -11.73 -11.22
N TYR A 22 4.50 -10.73 -10.90
CA TYR A 22 3.30 -10.86 -10.08
C TYR A 22 2.06 -10.22 -10.74
N PRO A 23 1.65 -10.70 -11.93
CA PRO A 23 0.55 -10.10 -12.68
C PRO A 23 -0.79 -10.20 -11.92
N LEU A 24 -0.99 -11.26 -11.14
CA LEU A 24 -2.20 -11.47 -10.35
C LEU A 24 -2.34 -10.47 -9.20
N LEU A 25 -1.23 -10.09 -8.55
CA LEU A 25 -1.26 -9.07 -7.49
C LEU A 25 -1.67 -7.71 -8.04
N HIS A 26 -1.10 -7.30 -9.17
CA HIS A 26 -1.52 -6.06 -9.83
C HIS A 26 -3.00 -6.12 -10.24
N ALA A 27 -3.49 -7.26 -10.74
CA ALA A 27 -4.88 -7.42 -11.15
C ALA A 27 -5.88 -7.38 -9.97
N GLN A 28 -5.43 -7.53 -8.72
CA GLN A 28 -6.29 -7.45 -7.54
C GLN A 28 -6.72 -6.03 -7.18
N ILE A 29 -5.93 -5.00 -7.53
CA ILE A 29 -6.13 -3.60 -7.11
C ILE A 29 -7.58 -3.11 -7.29
N PRO A 30 -8.26 -3.31 -8.44
CA PRO A 30 -9.63 -2.83 -8.64
C PRO A 30 -10.69 -3.48 -7.73
N TYR A 31 -10.37 -4.62 -7.14
CA TYR A 31 -11.26 -5.42 -6.29
C TYR A 31 -11.05 -5.15 -4.79
N LEU A 32 -10.04 -4.34 -4.44
CA LEU A 32 -9.72 -4.05 -3.05
C LEU A 32 -10.71 -3.06 -2.44
N ILE A 33 -11.07 -3.34 -1.20
CA ILE A 33 -11.69 -2.39 -0.28
C ILE A 33 -10.88 -2.35 1.01
N VAL A 34 -10.85 -1.17 1.62
CA VAL A 34 -10.23 -0.96 2.91
C VAL A 34 -11.15 -1.51 4.00
N SER A 35 -10.61 -2.43 4.79
CA SER A 35 -11.26 -3.04 5.95
C SER A 35 -11.03 -2.22 7.21
N LYS A 36 -9.79 -1.78 7.46
CA LYS A 36 -9.42 -0.86 8.54
C LYS A 36 -8.20 -0.02 8.18
N ARG A 37 -8.08 1.14 8.82
CA ARG A 37 -6.85 1.92 8.91
C ARG A 37 -6.44 2.06 10.36
N GLU A 38 -5.15 1.99 10.63
CA GLU A 38 -4.60 2.03 11.97
C GLU A 38 -3.38 2.96 11.98
N LEU A 39 -3.37 3.96 12.86
CA LEU A 39 -2.25 4.86 13.02
C LEU A 39 -1.48 4.48 14.27
N THR A 40 -0.16 4.49 14.18
CA THR A 40 0.73 4.13 15.30
C THR A 40 1.38 5.35 15.94
N GLY A 41 1.17 6.54 15.36
CA GLY A 41 1.87 7.78 15.70
C GLY A 41 3.09 8.01 14.82
N VAL A 42 3.88 6.97 14.52
CA VAL A 42 5.09 7.03 13.66
C VAL A 42 4.88 6.34 12.30
N GLY A 43 3.63 6.27 11.86
CA GLY A 43 3.24 5.54 10.67
C GLY A 43 1.80 5.06 10.75
N GLY A 44 1.50 4.07 9.92
CA GLY A 44 0.19 3.43 9.95
C GLY A 44 0.05 2.29 8.97
N TYR A 45 -1.10 1.63 9.07
CA TYR A 45 -1.45 0.49 8.25
C TYR A 45 -2.79 0.73 7.57
N THR A 46 -2.89 0.34 6.31
CA THR A 46 -4.16 0.20 5.59
C THR A 46 -4.36 -1.26 5.25
N TYR A 47 -5.36 -1.87 5.86
CA TYR A 47 -5.68 -3.27 5.66
C TYR A 47 -6.75 -3.40 4.57
N PHE A 48 -6.55 -4.36 3.68
CA PHE A 48 -7.41 -4.62 2.55
C PHE A 48 -8.16 -5.94 2.71
N ARG A 49 -9.23 -6.05 1.93
CA ARG A 49 -9.93 -7.29 1.62
C ARG A 49 -10.59 -7.13 0.25
N PHE A 50 -11.01 -8.21 -0.38
CA PHE A 50 -11.79 -8.11 -1.60
C PHE A 50 -13.21 -7.62 -1.32
N ASP A 51 -13.77 -6.86 -2.26
CA ASP A 51 -15.19 -6.52 -2.28
C ASP A 51 -16.00 -7.82 -2.44
N PRO A 52 -16.88 -8.17 -1.48
CA PRO A 52 -17.66 -9.40 -1.54
C PRO A 52 -18.66 -9.44 -2.70
N ALA A 53 -18.95 -8.30 -3.34
CA ALA A 53 -19.81 -8.24 -4.52
C ALA A 53 -19.02 -8.37 -5.84
N SER A 54 -17.72 -8.64 -5.77
CA SER A 54 -16.82 -8.69 -6.93
C SER A 54 -16.22 -10.07 -7.12
N GLU A 55 -15.67 -10.32 -8.33
CA GLU A 55 -14.98 -11.56 -8.68
C GLU A 55 -13.49 -11.25 -8.95
N PRO A 56 -12.64 -11.21 -7.90
CA PRO A 56 -11.21 -10.96 -8.05
C PRO A 56 -10.52 -12.15 -8.75
N PRO A 57 -9.33 -11.94 -9.34
CA PRO A 57 -8.51 -13.05 -9.82
C PRO A 57 -8.18 -14.03 -8.69
N GLU A 58 -8.10 -15.32 -9.01
CA GLU A 58 -7.75 -16.36 -8.05
C GLU A 58 -6.32 -16.14 -7.52
N PRO A 59 -6.12 -16.01 -6.20
CA PRO A 59 -4.80 -15.79 -5.62
C PRO A 59 -3.88 -17.01 -5.77
N GLU A 60 -2.60 -16.75 -6.01
CA GLU A 60 -1.56 -17.79 -5.97
C GLU A 60 -1.15 -18.04 -4.51
N SER A 61 -1.83 -18.99 -3.86
CA SER A 61 -1.68 -19.26 -2.41
C SER A 61 -0.25 -19.59 -1.93
N SER A 62 0.67 -19.92 -2.83
CA SER A 62 2.09 -20.15 -2.50
C SER A 62 2.92 -18.87 -2.34
N ILE A 63 2.34 -17.69 -2.60
CA ILE A 63 3.04 -16.41 -2.50
C ILE A 63 2.83 -15.78 -1.13
N ASP A 64 3.90 -15.79 -0.32
CA ASP A 64 4.02 -15.00 0.92
C ASP A 64 5.26 -14.13 0.82
N LEU A 65 5.10 -12.80 0.85
CA LEU A 65 6.21 -11.86 0.71
C LEU A 65 5.83 -10.44 1.13
N VAL A 66 6.87 -9.63 1.34
CA VAL A 66 6.75 -8.17 1.51
C VAL A 66 7.41 -7.50 0.31
N LEU A 67 6.69 -6.60 -0.36
CA LEU A 67 7.21 -5.78 -1.45
C LEU A 67 7.42 -4.35 -0.99
N THR A 68 8.51 -3.74 -1.46
CA THR A 68 8.78 -2.32 -1.30
C THR A 68 8.99 -1.70 -2.68
N ALA A 69 8.98 -0.36 -2.75
CA ALA A 69 9.43 0.37 -3.93
C ALA A 69 10.72 1.12 -3.61
N ASN A 70 11.53 1.40 -4.65
CA ASN A 70 12.58 2.42 -4.57
C ASN A 70 11.95 3.83 -4.70
N LYS A 71 10.86 4.07 -3.97
CA LYS A 71 10.14 5.33 -3.93
C LYS A 71 9.68 5.63 -2.51
N MET A 72 9.56 6.91 -2.20
CA MET A 72 8.92 7.42 -0.99
C MET A 72 7.87 8.46 -1.36
N ALA A 73 6.95 8.74 -0.44
CA ALA A 73 5.98 9.83 -0.59
C ALA A 73 6.52 11.08 0.10
N GLU A 74 6.93 12.07 -0.67
CA GLU A 74 7.25 13.41 -0.17
C GLU A 74 5.95 14.18 0.08
N MET A 75 5.84 14.84 1.23
CA MET A 75 4.65 15.60 1.66
C MET A 75 5.00 16.64 2.71
N ASP A 76 4.09 17.59 2.95
CA ASP A 76 4.32 18.68 3.92
C ASP A 76 4.39 18.19 5.38
N SER A 77 3.68 17.10 5.70
CA SER A 77 3.69 16.49 7.03
C SER A 77 3.46 14.97 6.91
N PRO A 78 4.41 14.13 7.34
CA PRO A 78 5.71 14.47 7.94
C PRO A 78 6.70 15.08 6.91
N PRO A 79 7.56 16.05 7.29
CA PRO A 79 8.51 16.69 6.36
C PRO A 79 9.52 15.72 5.75
N SER A 80 9.88 14.65 6.47
CA SER A 80 10.75 13.60 5.93
C SER A 80 10.04 12.65 4.97
N GLY A 81 8.74 12.84 4.71
CA GLY A 81 7.92 11.97 3.89
C GLY A 81 7.63 10.60 4.52
N LEU A 82 7.04 9.71 3.73
CA LEU A 82 6.67 8.36 4.14
C LEU A 82 7.34 7.30 3.27
N GLY A 83 7.98 6.34 3.92
CA GLY A 83 8.30 5.05 3.33
C GLY A 83 7.06 4.15 3.32
N PHE A 84 7.06 3.14 2.46
CA PHE A 84 5.95 2.20 2.39
C PHE A 84 6.37 0.78 1.98
N ALA A 85 5.60 -0.18 2.49
CA ALA A 85 5.73 -1.60 2.19
C ALA A 85 4.35 -2.25 2.01
N LEU A 86 4.28 -3.28 1.18
CA LEU A 86 3.08 -4.05 0.89
C LEU A 86 3.27 -5.48 1.38
N ASP A 87 2.43 -5.90 2.31
CA ASP A 87 2.34 -7.28 2.74
C ASP A 87 1.41 -8.08 1.81
N VAL A 88 1.89 -9.24 1.37
CA VAL A 88 1.16 -10.23 0.60
C VAL A 88 1.23 -11.56 1.32
N THR A 89 0.06 -12.09 1.66
CA THR A 89 -0.07 -13.39 2.32
C THR A 89 -1.07 -14.25 1.53
N GLU A 90 -0.71 -15.51 1.26
CA GLU A 90 -1.44 -16.46 0.41
C GLU A 90 -1.84 -15.86 -0.94
N GLY A 91 -0.93 -15.09 -1.54
CA GLY A 91 -1.11 -14.42 -2.82
C GLY A 91 -2.14 -13.28 -2.81
N LYS A 92 -2.57 -12.81 -1.63
CA LYS A 92 -3.53 -11.71 -1.47
C LYS A 92 -2.85 -10.47 -0.91
N ILE A 93 -3.16 -9.31 -1.48
CA ILE A 93 -2.82 -8.01 -0.88
C ILE A 93 -3.50 -7.90 0.49
N ASN A 94 -2.69 -7.90 1.54
CA ASN A 94 -3.16 -7.94 2.93
C ASN A 94 -3.20 -6.53 3.53
N PHE A 95 -2.04 -5.85 3.61
CA PHE A 95 -1.99 -4.46 4.06
C PHE A 95 -0.84 -3.67 3.42
N LEU A 96 -1.04 -2.36 3.31
CA LEU A 96 0.03 -1.38 3.15
C LEU A 96 0.47 -0.90 4.53
N GLU A 97 1.77 -0.87 4.75
CA GLU A 97 2.42 -0.21 5.89
C GLU A 97 3.04 1.10 5.39
N PHE A 98 2.83 2.17 6.15
CA PHE A 98 3.45 3.47 5.99
C PHE A 98 4.33 3.74 7.21
N VAL A 99 5.56 4.19 6.97
CA VAL A 99 6.53 4.46 8.03
C VAL A 99 7.06 5.89 7.91
N THR A 100 7.13 6.58 9.03
CA THR A 100 7.87 7.85 9.11
C THR A 100 9.36 7.56 9.32
N TYR A 101 10.20 8.57 9.12
CA TYR A 101 11.63 8.47 9.37
C TYR A 101 11.97 9.07 10.74
N GLY A 102 12.80 8.36 11.52
CA GLY A 102 13.22 8.80 12.85
C GLY A 102 12.08 8.77 13.88
N GLU A 103 11.85 9.90 14.56
CA GLU A 103 10.82 10.07 15.59
C GLU A 103 9.64 10.95 15.12
N GLU A 104 9.57 11.24 13.82
CA GLU A 104 8.51 12.09 13.26
C GLU A 104 7.14 11.45 13.46
N GLN A 105 6.21 12.26 13.96
CA GLN A 105 4.82 11.84 14.13
C GLN A 105 4.04 12.12 12.85
N TRP A 106 3.08 11.24 12.55
CA TRP A 106 2.13 11.39 11.46
C TRP A 106 0.71 11.10 11.96
N ASP A 107 -0.21 11.99 11.61
CA ASP A 107 -1.61 11.94 12.03
C ASP A 107 -2.52 11.20 11.03
N GLY A 108 -1.92 10.62 9.99
CA GLY A 108 -2.64 9.89 8.94
C GLY A 108 -3.20 10.78 7.84
N ASN A 109 -3.03 12.10 7.91
CA ASN A 109 -3.53 12.99 6.87
C ASN A 109 -2.63 12.97 5.64
N VAL A 110 -3.25 12.97 4.46
CA VAL A 110 -2.57 13.01 3.15
C VAL A 110 -3.32 13.98 2.25
N ASP A 111 -2.92 15.25 2.29
CA ASP A 111 -3.52 16.30 1.47
C ASP A 111 -2.80 16.47 0.13
N ARG A 112 -1.46 16.61 0.18
CA ARG A 112 -0.59 16.77 -1.00
C ARG A 112 0.62 15.89 -0.85
N TYR A 113 0.92 15.13 -1.89
CA TYR A 113 2.08 14.26 -1.93
C TYR A 113 2.66 14.18 -3.33
N GLN A 114 3.91 13.75 -3.41
CA GLN A 114 4.56 13.31 -4.63
C GLN A 114 5.33 12.03 -4.36
N LEU A 115 5.23 11.04 -5.25
CA LEU A 115 6.09 9.86 -5.19
C LEU A 115 7.42 10.17 -5.89
N VAL A 116 8.51 10.11 -5.13
CA VAL A 116 9.87 10.41 -5.59
C VAL A 116 10.77 9.19 -5.43
N ASP A 117 11.78 9.06 -6.28
CA ASP A 117 12.76 7.97 -6.18
C ASP A 117 13.70 8.19 -4.97
N ILE A 118 14.15 7.09 -4.35
CA ILE A 118 15.12 7.08 -3.23
C ILE A 118 16.49 6.58 -3.70
#